data_AF-A0AAN5LGG2-F1
#
_entry.id   AF-A0AAN5LGG2-F1
#
_cell.length_a   1.000
_cell.length_b   1.000
_cell.length_c   1.000
_cell.angle_alpha   90.00
_cell.angle_beta   90.00
_cell.angle_gamma   90.00
#
_symmetry.space_group_name_H-M   'P 1'
#
loop_
_entity.id
_entity.type
_entity.pdbx_description
1 polymer ?
#
loop_
_entity_poly.entity_id
_entity_poly.type
_entity_poly.pdbx_seq_one_letter_code
_entity_poly.pdbx_strand_id
1 'polypeptide(L)' 'MFAEERQEKLLSILREKRKVAVSEMCDVFNVSGATIRADLRQLEEEGLLTRTHGGAVLRT' A
#
# COMPACT_ATOMS: atom_id res chain seq x y z
N MET A 1 1.57 12.03 -9.53
CA MET A 1 0.90 11.72 -8.26
C MET A 1 1.93 11.85 -7.16
N PHE A 2 1.64 12.64 -6.14
CA PHE A 2 2.51 12.79 -4.98
C PHE A 2 2.48 11.53 -4.10
N ALA A 3 3.43 11.40 -3.18
CA ALA A 3 3.51 10.22 -2.32
C ALA A 3 2.29 10.14 -1.38
N GLU A 4 1.89 11.25 -0.75
CA GLU A 4 0.74 11.24 0.17
C GLU A 4 -0.56 10.86 -0.53
N GLU A 5 -0.84 11.45 -1.71
CA GLU A 5 -2.04 11.11 -2.51
C GLU A 5 -2.11 9.61 -2.85
N ARG A 6 -0.95 9.01 -3.15
CA ARG A 6 -0.86 7.58 -3.48
C ARG A 6 -1.11 6.72 -2.24
N GLN A 7 -0.54 7.11 -1.11
CA GLN A 7 -0.70 6.41 0.17
C GLN A 7 -2.15 6.44 0.65
N GLU A 8 -2.82 7.60 0.56
CA GLU A 8 -4.24 7.72 0.87
C GLU A 8 -5.11 6.80 -0.01
N LYS A 9 -4.84 6.80 -1.32
CA LYS A 9 -5.56 5.92 -2.25
C LYS A 9 -5.26 4.44 -2.01
N LEU A 10 -4.03 4.09 -1.66
CA LEU A 10 -3.64 2.73 -1.29
C LEU A 10 -4.41 2.27 -0.04
N LEU A 11 -4.50 3.11 0.99
CA LEU A 11 -5.29 2.82 2.19
C LEU A 11 -6.77 2.67 1.88
N SER A 12 -7.32 3.48 0.97
CA SER A 12 -8.70 3.35 0.51
C SER A 12 -8.96 1.98 -0.11
N ILE A 13 -8.11 1.56 -1.05
CA ILE A 13 -8.18 0.23 -1.68
C ILE A 13 -8.02 -0.88 -0.63
N LEU A 14 -7.09 -0.72 0.32
CA LEU A 14 -6.87 -1.69 1.39
C LEU A 14 -8.08 -1.83 2.32
N ARG A 15 -8.78 -0.74 2.62
CA ARG A 15 -10.01 -0.76 3.44
C ARG A 15 -11.13 -1.52 2.73
N GLU A 16 -11.25 -1.38 1.42
CA GLU A 16 -12.23 -2.08 0.60
C GLU A 16 -11.89 -3.58 0.46
N LYS A 17 -10.66 -3.90 0.05
CA LYS A 17 -10.23 -5.28 -0.27
C LYS A 17 -9.73 -6.08 0.94
N ARG A 18 -9.49 -5.42 2.08
CA ARG A 18 -8.84 -5.94 3.31
C ARG A 18 -7.40 -6.43 3.14
N LYS A 19 -6.93 -6.62 1.91
CA LYS A 19 -5.56 -6.98 1.53
C LYS A 19 -5.23 -6.39 0.17
N VAL A 20 -3.95 -6.10 -0.06
CA VAL A 20 -3.42 -5.67 -1.36
C VAL A 20 -2.11 -6.38 -1.66
N ALA A 21 -1.84 -6.63 -2.94
CA ALA A 21 -0.55 -7.13 -3.41
C ALA A 21 0.31 -5.99 -3.96
N VAL A 22 1.62 -6.07 -3.79
CA VAL A 22 2.56 -5.08 -4.35
C VAL A 22 2.42 -5.01 -5.87
N SER A 23 2.36 -6.17 -6.55
CA SER A 23 2.23 -6.24 -8.01
C SER A 23 0.96 -5.54 -8.51
N GLU A 24 -0.17 -5.79 -7.87
CA GLU A 24 -1.44 -5.14 -8.20
C GLU A 24 -1.35 -3.61 -8.05
N MET A 25 -0.73 -3.14 -6.96
CA MET A 25 -0.58 -1.70 -6.73
C MET A 25 0.41 -1.06 -7.71
N CYS A 26 1.44 -1.78 -8.16
CA CYS A 26 2.32 -1.30 -9.23
C CYS A 26 1.51 -0.98 -10.49
N ASP A 27 0.61 -1.87 -10.89
CA ASP A 27 -0.22 -1.71 -12.08
C ASP A 27 -1.23 -0.56 -11.91
N VAL A 28 -1.89 -0.48 -10.74
CA VAL A 28 -2.89 0.57 -10.43
C VAL A 28 -2.28 1.97 -10.43
N PHE A 29 -1.08 2.12 -9.87
CA PHE A 29 -0.42 3.42 -9.73
C PHE A 29 0.60 3.72 -10.83
N ASN A 30 0.90 2.74 -11.70
CA ASN A 30 1.96 2.80 -12.70
C ASN A 30 3.32 3.21 -12.11
N VAL A 31 3.73 2.54 -11.03
CA VAL A 31 5.00 2.78 -10.33
C VAL A 31 5.74 1.48 -10.06
N SER A 32 7.02 1.58 -9.70
CA SER A 32 7.83 0.41 -9.38
C SER A 32 7.39 -0.26 -8.07
N GLY A 33 7.70 -1.56 -7.95
CA GLY A 33 7.51 -2.28 -6.68
C GLY A 33 8.34 -1.71 -5.53
N ALA A 34 9.47 -1.05 -5.82
CA ALA A 34 10.26 -0.38 -4.78
C ALA A 34 9.50 0.82 -4.20
N THR A 35 8.79 1.57 -5.05
CA THR A 35 7.92 2.68 -4.66
C THR A 35 6.78 2.19 -3.78
N ILE A 36 6.01 1.18 -4.22
CA ILE A 36 4.91 0.62 -3.42
C ILE A 36 5.42 0.05 -2.09
N ARG A 37 6.56 -0.64 -2.07
CA ARG A 37 7.12 -1.17 -0.82
C ARG A 37 7.55 -0.07 0.15
N ALA A 38 8.02 1.08 -0.35
CA ALA A 38 8.34 2.23 0.48
C ALA A 38 7.06 2.85 1.07
N ASP A 39 6.01 3.03 0.25
CA ASP A 39 4.72 3.53 0.73
C ASP A 39 4.10 2.63 1.79
N LEU A 40 4.07 1.33 1.54
CA LEU A 40 3.58 0.35 2.50
C LEU A 40 4.38 0.37 3.80
N ARG A 41 5.71 0.60 3.73
CA ARG A 41 6.57 0.67 4.92
C ARG A 41 6.20 1.89 5.76
N GLN A 42 6.07 3.06 5.14
CA GLN A 42 5.68 4.27 5.84
C GLN A 42 4.32 4.12 6.53
N LEU A 43 3.33 3.57 5.80
CA LEU A 43 2.00 3.31 6.35
C LEU A 43 1.98 2.28 7.49
N GLU A 44 2.89 1.30 7.48
CA GLU A 44 3.08 0.36 8.59
C GLU A 44 3.71 1.03 9.81
N GLU A 45 4.71 1.89 9.61
CA GLU A 45 5.35 2.68 10.67
C GLU A 45 4.35 3.63 11.35
N GLU A 46 3.38 4.14 10.60
CA GLU A 46 2.24 4.92 11.10
C GLU A 46 1.13 4.05 11.76
N GLY A 47 1.27 2.72 11.72
CA GLY A 47 0.33 1.78 12.35
C GLY A 47 -1.00 1.60 11.58
N LEU A 48 -1.07 2.03 10.32
CA LEU A 48 -2.29 2.04 9.52
C LEU A 48 -2.58 0.71 8.82
N LEU A 49 -1.56 -0.13 8.63
CA LEU A 49 -1.64 -1.45 8.03
C LEU A 49 -0.58 -2.39 8.59
N THR A 50 -0.60 -3.66 8.16
CA THR A 50 0.47 -4.62 8.44
C THR A 50 1.02 -5.16 7.14
N ARG A 51 2.34 -5.09 6.94
CA ARG A 51 2.99 -5.61 5.73
C ARG A 51 3.12 -7.12 5.78
N THR A 52 3.13 -7.70 4.58
CA THR A 52 3.45 -9.10 4.34
C THR A 52 4.57 -9.17 3.31
N HIS A 53 5.11 -10.36 3.04
CA HIS A 53 6.20 -10.53 2.08
C HIS A 53 5.87 -9.98 0.68
N GLY A 54 4.60 -10.05 0.26
CA GLY A 54 4.15 -9.65 -1.08
C GLY A 54 3.17 -8.48 -1.13
N GLY A 55 2.88 -7.81 -0.01
CA GLY A 55 1.75 -6.88 0.06
C GLY A 55 1.50 -6.33 1.44
N ALA A 56 0.23 -6.01 1.72
CA ALA A 56 -0.22 -5.57 3.03
C ALA A 56 -1.65 -6.03 3.31
N VAL A 57 -1.98 -6.15 4.59
CA VAL A 57 -3.32 -6.44 5.10
C VAL A 57 -3.80 -5.31 5.99
N LEU A 58 -5.10 -5.11 6.04
CA LEU A 58 -5.69 -4.12 6.92
C LEU A 58 -5.48 -4.57 8.36
N ARG A 59 -4.94 -3.67 9.18
CA ARG A 59 -4.78 -3.89 10.61
C ARG A 59 -6.16 -3.78 11.29
N THR A 60 -6.60 -4.86 11.94
CA THR A 60 -7.76 -4.87 12.84
C THR A 60 -7.42 -4.33 14.22
#